data_AF-A0A699KI15-F1
#
_entry.id   AF-A0A699KI15-F1
#
_cell.length_a   1.000
_cell.length_b   1.000
_cell.length_c   1.000
_cell.angle_alpha   90.00
_cell.angle_beta   90.00
_cell.angle_gamma   90.00
#
_symmetry.space_group_name_H-M   'P 1'
#
loop_
_entity.id
_entity.type
_entity.pdbx_description
1 polymer ?
#
loop_
_entity_poly.entity_id
_entity_poly.type
_entity_poly.pdbx_seq_one_letter_code
_entity_poly.pdbx_strand_id
1 'polypeptide(L)' 'MWAELKVMMTEEFCPPEEIQRMEGELWSLRVKEMDIFSYTTRFNELVILCPGMVPTERKKVEAF' A
#
# COMPACT_ATOMS: atom_id res chain seq x y z
N MET A 1 -21.53 13.00 -0.30
CA MET A 1 -20.86 14.03 0.52
C MET A 1 -19.55 13.56 1.19
N TRP A 2 -19.56 12.68 2.20
CA TRP A 2 -18.31 12.27 2.90
C TRP A 2 -17.42 11.29 2.08
N ALA A 3 -18.04 10.44 1.25
CA ALA A 3 -17.31 9.54 0.37
C ALA A 3 -16.65 10.29 -0.80
N GLU A 4 -17.38 11.20 -1.46
CA GLU A 4 -16.84 12.06 -2.54
C GLU A 4 -15.72 12.97 -2.04
N LEU A 5 -15.85 13.54 -0.83
CA LEU A 5 -14.78 14.32 -0.22
C LEU A 5 -13.52 13.49 -0.02
N LYS A 6 -13.65 12.24 0.44
CA LYS A 6 -12.52 11.32 0.57
C LYS A 6 -11.86 11.01 -0.78
N VAL A 7 -12.64 10.83 -1.84
CA VAL A 7 -12.10 10.58 -3.19
C VAL A 7 -11.33 11.80 -3.67
N MET A 8 -11.91 13.00 -3.62
CA MET A 8 -11.23 14.24 -4.03
C MET A 8 -9.95 14.48 -3.23
N MET A 9 -9.96 14.26 -1.91
CA MET A 9 -8.75 14.39 -1.10
C MET A 9 -7.71 13.33 -1.47
N THR A 10 -8.13 12.11 -1.82
CA THR A 10 -7.19 11.07 -2.22
C THR A 10 -6.58 11.38 -3.58
N GLU A 11 -7.37 11.84 -4.55
CA GLU A 11 -6.89 12.22 -5.88
C GLU A 11 -5.91 13.41 -5.83
N GLU A 12 -6.20 14.41 -4.99
CA GLU A 12 -5.36 15.61 -4.89
C GLU A 12 -4.06 15.37 -4.11
N PHE A 13 -4.11 14.56 -3.04
CA PHE A 13 -2.96 14.35 -2.15
C PHE A 13 -2.21 13.03 -2.37
N CYS A 14 -2.81 12.07 -3.09
CA CYS A 14 -2.23 10.77 -3.40
C CYS A 14 -2.49 10.45 -4.87
N PRO A 15 -1.80 11.15 -5.79
CA PRO A 15 -2.03 10.98 -7.22
C PRO A 15 -1.80 9.52 -7.65
N PRO A 16 -2.52 9.03 -8.67
CA PRO A 16 -2.44 7.64 -9.10
C PRO A 16 -1.01 7.15 -9.40
N GLU A 17 -0.14 8.02 -9.91
CA GLU A 17 1.26 7.73 -10.19
C GLU A 17 2.06 7.44 -8.90
N GLU A 18 1.74 8.15 -7.82
CA GLU A 18 2.40 7.97 -6.52
C GLU A 18 1.94 6.67 -5.87
N ILE A 19 0.65 6.33 -6.01
CA ILE A 19 0.11 5.01 -5.63
C ILE A 19 0.82 3.90 -6.40
N GLN A 20 0.90 3.99 -7.73
CA GLN A 20 1.59 2.99 -8.57
C GLN A 20 3.07 2.84 -8.20
N ARG A 21 3.75 3.93 -7.86
CA ARG A 21 5.14 3.90 -7.40
C ARG A 21 5.27 3.16 -6.08
N MET A 22 4.42 3.46 -5.10
CA MET A 22 4.39 2.78 -3.79
C MET A 22 4.06 1.29 -3.94
N GLU A 23 3.14 0.96 -4.83
CA GLU A 23 2.79 -0.40 -5.20
C GLU A 23 3.97 -1.16 -5.80
N GLY A 24 4.69 -0.56 -6.76
CA GLY A 24 5.89 -1.13 -7.35
C GLY A 24 7.05 -1.28 -6.35
N GLU A 25 7.19 -0.34 -5.42
CA GLU A 25 8.14 -0.43 -4.33
C GLU A 25 7.80 -1.60 -3.40
N LEU A 26 6.54 -1.73 -2.98
CA LEU A 26 6.09 -2.82 -2.12
C LEU A 26 6.34 -4.19 -2.77
N TRP A 27 6.09 -4.31 -4.08
CA TRP A 27 6.33 -5.54 -4.84
C TRP A 27 7.83 -5.89 -4.95
N SER A 28 8.70 -4.88 -5.03
CA SER A 28 10.15 -5.08 -5.19
C SER A 28 10.93 -5.05 -3.87
N LEU A 29 10.27 -4.70 -2.76
CA LEU A 29 10.86 -4.59 -1.42
C LEU A 29 11.42 -5.94 -0.98
N ARG A 30 12.69 -5.97 -0.62
CA ARG A 30 13.40 -7.16 -0.12
C ARG A 30 14.25 -6.81 1.07
N VAL A 31 14.33 -7.73 2.03
CA VAL A 31 15.28 -7.63 3.15
C VAL A 31 16.70 -7.65 2.58
N LYS A 32 17.51 -6.67 2.94
CA LYS A 32 18.95 -6.67 2.64
C LYS A 32 19.70 -7.15 3.88
N GLU A 33 20.52 -8.18 3.72
CA GLU A 33 21.38 -8.76 4.75
C GLU A 33 20.65 -8.98 6.09
N MET A 34 20.85 -8.09 7.06
CA MET A 34 20.28 -8.13 8.41
C MET A 34 19.42 -6.92 8.75
N ASP A 35 19.08 -6.07 7.77
CA ASP A 35 18.29 -4.85 7.97
C ASP A 35 16.78 -5.12 8.04
N ILE A 36 16.41 -6.01 8.95
CA ILE A 36 15.01 -6.43 9.16
C ILE A 36 14.18 -5.26 9.70
N PHE A 37 14.77 -4.41 10.54
CA PHE A 37 14.06 -3.30 11.16
C PHE A 37 13.65 -2.24 10.13
N SER A 38 14.56 -1.82 9.25
CA SER A 38 14.22 -0.84 8.22
C SER A 38 13.28 -1.43 7.18
N TYR A 39 13.47 -2.71 6.80
CA TYR A 39 12.52 -3.43 5.95
C TYR A 39 11.12 -3.43 6.56
N THR A 40 10.99 -3.82 7.83
CA THR A 40 9.68 -3.94 8.51
C THR A 40 9.02 -2.58 8.65
N THR A 41 9.80 -1.55 8.98
CA THR A 41 9.30 -0.17 9.06
C THR A 41 8.76 0.28 7.70
N ARG A 42 9.56 0.10 6.64
CA ARG A 42 9.16 0.50 5.29
C ARG A 42 7.95 -0.28 4.76
N PHE A 43 7.92 -1.58 5.02
CA PHE A 43 6.78 -2.43 4.68
C PHE A 43 5.50 -1.94 5.36
N ASN A 44 5.54 -1.67 6.67
CA ASN A 44 4.37 -1.19 7.41
C ASN A 44 3.87 0.17 6.90
N GLU A 45 4.77 1.10 6.56
CA GLU A 45 4.40 2.39 5.93
C GLU A 45 3.67 2.17 4.60
N LEU A 46 4.22 1.34 3.72
CA LEU A 46 3.65 1.09 2.39
C LEU A 46 2.29 0.37 2.47
N VAL A 47 2.09 -0.55 3.42
CA VAL A 47 0.81 -1.24 3.60
C VAL A 47 -0.30 -0.28 4.07
N ILE A 48 0.04 0.74 4.87
CA ILE A 48 -0.92 1.77 5.29
C ILE A 48 -1.34 2.65 4.11
N LEU A 49 -0.39 2.98 3.22
CA LEU A 49 -0.62 3.83 2.05
C LEU A 49 -1.32 3.09 0.91
N CYS A 50 -1.08 1.78 0.75
CA CYS A 50 -1.63 0.95 -0.32
C CYS A 50 -2.42 -0.27 0.23
N PRO A 51 -3.51 -0.06 1.00
CA PRO A 51 -4.24 -1.15 1.66
C PRO A 51 -4.94 -2.09 0.67
N GLY A 52 -5.10 -1.68 -0.60
CA GLY A 52 -5.69 -2.49 -1.67
C GLY A 52 -4.79 -3.62 -2.18
N MET A 53 -3.47 -3.46 -2.03
CA MET A 53 -2.42 -4.30 -2.63
C MET A 53 -2.09 -5.54 -1.79
N VAL A 54 -2.20 -5.46 -0.46
CA VAL A 54 -2.06 -6.63 0.41
C VAL A 54 -3.40 -7.38 0.42
N PRO A 55 -3.44 -8.65 -0.02
CA PRO A 55 -4.65 -9.44 0.08
C PRO A 55 -4.99 -9.63 1.57
N THR A 56 -5.99 -8.90 2.02
CA THR A 56 -6.63 -9.14 3.31
C THR A 56 -7.28 -10.52 3.28
N GLU A 57 -7.32 -11.22 4.42
CA GLU A 57 -7.90 -12.57 4.53
C GLU A 57 -9.31 -12.66 3.92
N ARG A 58 -10.09 -11.58 3.96
CA ARG A 58 -11.40 -11.48 3.29
C ARG A 58 -11.33 -11.64 1.76
N LYS A 59 -10.35 -11.01 1.11
CA LYS A 59 -10.16 -11.12 -0.35
C LYS A 59 -9.64 -12.50 -0.77
N LYS A 60 -8.95 -13.23 0.11
CA LYS A 60 -8.51 -14.61 -0.16
C LYS A 60 -9.69 -15.58 -0.18
N VAL A 61 -10.65 -15.41 0.74
CA VAL A 61 -11.83 -16.29 0.86
C VAL A 61 -12.77 -16.16 -0.34
N GLU A 62 -12.83 -15.00 -1.01
CA GLU A 62 -13.62 -14.80 -2.23
C GLU A 62 -12.95 -15.35 -3.51
N ALA A 63 -11.66 -15.69 -3.44
CA ALA A 63 -10.90 -16.23 -4.57
C ALA A 63 -10.86 -17.77 -4.60
N PHE A 64 -11.50 -18.44 -3.64
CA PHE A 64 -11.72 -19.89 -3.58
C PHE A 64 -13.21 -20.21 -3.71
#